data_AF-A0A949HSR5-F1
#
_entry.id   AF-A0A949HSR5-F1
#
_cell.length_a   1.000
_cell.length_b   1.000
_cell.length_c   1.000
_cell.angle_alpha   90.00
_cell.angle_beta   90.00
_cell.angle_gamma   90.00
#
_symmetry.space_group_name_H-M   'P 1'
#
loop_
_entity.id
_entity.type
_entity.pdbx_description
1 polymer ?
#
loop_
_entity_poly.entity_id
_entity_poly.type
_entity_poly.pdbx_seq_one_letter_code
_entity_poly.pdbx_strand_id
1 'polypeptide(L)'
;MRQRYRLYKRKKGGRYYVHDDVTGKQESLGTSDRTTALRLFHSRKEAEQQPAVNLQIARAYLAASDPQIATRDWQFVMNEIVKLKRDETQRRWKTAIKDKAFDSIRHLPLLETRPEHFLRTLEMGKVSTNVYLRRIHNFALDMTWLPWPVLPKKRWPEMEQV
;
A
#
# COMPACT_ATOMS: atom_id res chain seq x y z
N MET A 1 33.17 10.46 -9.13
CA MET A 1 31.98 9.76 -9.64
C MET A 1 30.93 10.79 -10.06
N ARG A 2 30.38 10.73 -11.29
CA ARG A 2 29.26 11.59 -11.68
C ARG A 2 27.99 11.11 -10.98
N GLN A 3 27.24 12.04 -10.38
CA GLN A 3 25.96 11.72 -9.76
C GLN A 3 24.95 11.34 -10.85
N ARG A 4 24.36 10.14 -10.76
CA ARG A 4 23.36 9.64 -11.73
C ARG A 4 22.15 10.57 -11.90
N TYR A 5 21.76 11.27 -10.83
CA TYR A 5 20.59 12.14 -10.85
C TYR A 5 20.97 13.62 -10.69
N ARG A 6 20.30 14.47 -11.47
CA ARG A 6 20.43 15.93 -11.42
C ARG A 6 19.09 16.60 -11.16
N LEU A 7 19.07 17.54 -10.21
CA LEU A 7 17.91 18.39 -9.92
C LEU A 7 18.01 19.68 -10.73
N TYR A 8 16.94 20.08 -11.41
CA TYR A 8 16.88 21.35 -12.14
C TYR A 8 15.46 21.93 -12.12
N LYS A 9 15.35 23.24 -12.40
CA LYS A 9 14.07 23.96 -12.48
C LYS A 9 13.76 24.26 -13.94
N ARG A 10 12.58 23.88 -14.44
CA ARG A 10 12.16 24.28 -15.79
C ARG A 10 11.69 25.73 -15.78
N LYS A 11 12.14 26.52 -16.78
CA LYS A 11 11.72 27.92 -16.96
C LYS A 11 10.20 28.01 -17.19
N LYS A 12 9.65 27.14 -18.04
CA LYS A 12 8.21 27.03 -18.27
C LYS A 12 7.54 26.35 -17.07
N GLY A 13 6.69 27.07 -16.34
CA GLY A 13 5.92 26.56 -15.20
C GLY A 13 6.66 26.53 -13.86
N GLY A 14 7.96 26.85 -13.82
CA GLY A 14 8.71 27.03 -12.57
C GLY A 14 8.83 25.79 -11.67
N ARG A 15 8.47 24.59 -12.15
CA ARG A 15 8.52 23.34 -11.39
C ARG A 15 9.91 22.73 -11.43
N TYR A 16 10.26 22.04 -10.36
CA TYR A 16 11.49 21.25 -10.26
C TYR A 16 11.31 19.86 -10.88
N TYR A 17 12.40 19.36 -11.46
CA TYR A 17 12.49 18.08 -12.16
C TYR A 17 13.78 17.37 -11.76
N VAL A 18 13.74 16.04 -11.80
CA VAL A 18 14.92 15.18 -11.70
C VAL A 18 15.20 14.60 -13.07
N HIS A 19 16.47 14.64 -13.48
CA HIS A 19 16.96 13.98 -14.68
C HIS A 19 17.86 12.82 -14.29
N ASP A 20 17.62 11.65 -14.88
CA ASP A 20 18.49 10.47 -14.78
C ASP A 20 19.48 10.47 -15.95
N ASP A 21 20.76 10.62 -15.65
CA ASP A 21 21.84 10.68 -16.64
C ASP A 21 22.12 9.33 -17.32
N VAL A 22 21.63 8.23 -16.75
CA VAL A 22 21.78 6.88 -17.32
C VAL A 22 20.65 6.58 -18.30
N THR A 23 19.41 6.91 -17.94
CA THR A 23 18.22 6.58 -18.76
C THR A 23 17.73 7.73 -19.62
N GLY A 24 18.23 8.95 -19.39
CA GLY A 24 17.77 10.19 -20.03
C GLY A 24 16.38 10.66 -19.56
N LYS A 25 15.69 9.90 -18.70
CA LYS A 25 14.34 10.22 -18.24
C LYS A 25 14.33 11.50 -17.41
N GLN A 26 13.23 12.25 -17.54
CA GLN A 26 12.97 13.47 -16.78
C GLN A 26 11.62 13.34 -16.08
N GLU A 27 11.61 13.51 -14.77
CA GLU A 27 10.41 13.38 -13.95
C GLU A 27 10.17 14.67 -13.16
N SER A 28 8.93 15.15 -13.14
CA SER A 28 8.58 16.33 -12.34
C SER A 28 8.49 15.96 -10.87
N LEU A 29 9.07 16.79 -10.00
CA LEU A 29 8.93 16.66 -8.55
C LEU A 29 7.62 17.25 -8.01
N GLY A 30 6.75 17.75 -8.89
CA GLY A 30 5.43 18.20 -8.48
C GLY A 30 5.40 19.54 -7.73
N THR A 31 6.54 20.23 -7.56
CA THR A 31 6.65 21.44 -6.74
C THR A 31 7.50 22.53 -7.42
N SER A 32 7.18 23.79 -7.13
CA SER A 32 7.98 24.98 -7.46
C SER A 32 8.81 25.49 -6.27
N ASP A 33 8.62 24.91 -5.08
CA ASP A 33 9.40 25.21 -3.89
C ASP A 33 10.74 24.46 -3.90
N ARG A 34 11.83 25.21 -3.71
CA ARG A 34 13.19 24.66 -3.75
C ARG A 34 13.46 23.71 -2.60
N THR A 35 12.97 24.03 -1.41
CA THR A 35 13.23 23.24 -0.20
C THR A 35 12.56 21.88 -0.30
N THR A 36 11.29 21.86 -0.69
CA THR A 36 10.53 20.63 -0.95
C THR A 36 11.17 19.81 -2.08
N ALA A 37 11.60 20.46 -3.17
CA ALA A 37 12.26 19.77 -4.28
C ALA A 37 13.59 19.11 -3.88
N LEU A 38 14.40 19.81 -3.08
CA LEU A 38 15.64 19.25 -2.54
C LEU A 38 15.36 18.04 -1.64
N ARG A 39 14.36 18.13 -0.75
CA ARG A 39 13.98 17.02 0.12
C ARG A 39 13.58 15.78 -0.70
N LEU A 40 12.69 15.92 -1.68
CA LEU A 40 12.28 14.82 -2.57
C LEU A 40 13.47 14.22 -3.35
N PHE A 41 14.38 15.07 -3.84
CA PHE A 41 15.58 14.62 -4.55
C PHE A 41 16.55 13.84 -3.64
N HIS A 42 16.78 14.31 -2.42
CA HIS A 42 17.62 13.62 -1.45
C HIS A 42 17.02 12.30 -1.01
N SER A 43 15.70 12.25 -0.72
CA SER A 43 15.02 11.00 -0.36
C SER A 43 15.14 9.94 -1.45
N ARG A 44 15.11 10.31 -2.74
CA ARG A 44 15.34 9.36 -3.84
C ARG A 44 16.75 8.79 -3.83
N LYS A 45 17.77 9.64 -3.63
CA LYS A 45 19.17 9.20 -3.56
C LYS A 45 19.40 8.27 -2.36
N GLU A 46 18.86 8.64 -1.21
CA GLU A 46 18.96 7.85 0.02
C GLU A 46 18.29 6.48 -0.16
N ALA A 47 17.11 6.45 -0.79
CA ALA A 47 16.39 5.22 -1.07
C ALA A 47 17.19 4.23 -1.94
N GLU A 48 17.99 4.72 -2.87
CA GLU A 48 18.85 3.86 -3.70
C GLU A 48 20.11 3.40 -2.97
N GLN A 49 20.61 4.19 -2.02
CA GLN A 49 21.84 3.89 -1.28
C GLN A 49 21.63 2.87 -0.16
N GLN A 50 20.47 2.90 0.51
CA GLN A 50 20.18 2.00 1.63
C GLN A 50 18.82 1.27 1.48
N PRO A 51 18.64 0.43 0.44
CA PRO A 51 17.37 -0.26 0.20
C PRO A 51 16.82 -1.04 1.41
N ALA A 52 17.73 -1.58 2.24
CA ALA A 52 17.38 -2.34 3.44
C ALA A 52 16.61 -1.52 4.50
N VAL A 53 16.83 -0.20 4.57
CA VAL A 53 16.24 0.68 5.60
C VAL A 53 15.03 1.46 5.06
N ASN A 54 14.81 1.49 3.74
CA ASN A 54 13.73 2.24 3.10
C ASN A 54 12.35 1.96 3.69
N LEU A 55 12.06 0.70 4.04
CA LEU A 55 10.79 0.34 4.63
C LEU A 55 10.60 0.99 6.02
N GLN A 56 11.65 1.05 6.83
CA GLN A 56 11.61 1.69 8.14
C GLN A 56 11.43 3.20 8.02
N ILE A 57 12.11 3.83 7.06
CA ILE A 57 11.95 5.26 6.75
C ILE A 57 10.53 5.56 6.26
N ALA A 58 10.01 4.76 5.33
CA ALA A 58 8.64 4.89 4.84
C ALA A 58 7.62 4.76 5.98
N ARG A 59 7.79 3.78 6.88
CA ARG A 59 6.97 3.63 8.07
C ARG A 59 7.02 4.88 8.96
N ALA A 60 8.21 5.43 9.21
CA ALA A 60 8.35 6.63 10.02
C ALA A 60 7.61 7.83 9.41
N TYR A 61 7.70 8.02 8.08
CA TYR A 61 6.95 9.07 7.40
C TYR A 61 5.43 8.87 7.47
N LEU A 62 4.97 7.64 7.28
CA LEU A 62 3.54 7.31 7.35
C LEU A 62 3.00 7.46 8.79
N ALA A 63 3.76 7.01 9.79
CA ALA A 63 3.40 7.09 11.20
C ALA A 63 3.29 8.53 11.71
N ALA A 64 4.04 9.47 11.11
CA ALA A 64 3.91 10.90 11.43
C ALA A 64 2.52 11.46 11.10
N SER A 65 1.81 10.87 10.13
CA SER A 65 0.42 11.24 9.80
C SER A 65 -0.65 10.38 10.48
N ASP A 66 -0.42 9.07 10.60
CA ASP A 66 -1.30 8.14 11.30
C ASP A 66 -0.45 7.22 12.18
N PRO A 67 -0.35 7.47 13.49
CA PRO A 67 0.49 6.67 14.39
C PRO A 67 0.15 5.17 14.40
N GLN A 68 -1.09 4.80 14.05
CA GLN A 68 -1.54 3.41 14.06
C GLN A 68 -1.26 2.68 12.74
N ILE A 69 -0.82 3.37 11.69
CA ILE A 69 -0.64 2.76 10.35
C ILE A 69 0.40 1.63 10.36
N ALA A 70 1.35 1.68 11.29
CA ALA A 70 2.39 0.66 11.44
C ALA A 70 1.90 -0.61 12.16
N THR A 71 0.86 -0.50 13.00
CA THR A 71 0.40 -1.60 13.87
C THR A 71 -0.97 -2.14 13.50
N ARG A 72 -1.73 -1.44 12.65
CA ARG A 72 -3.06 -1.87 12.20
C ARG A 72 -2.94 -3.21 11.48
N ASP A 73 -3.71 -4.19 11.94
CA ASP A 73 -3.77 -5.54 11.37
C ASP A 73 -5.05 -5.77 10.57
N TRP A 74 -5.15 -6.91 9.89
CA TRP A 74 -6.34 -7.25 9.09
C TRP A 74 -7.58 -7.48 9.93
N GLN A 75 -7.45 -7.94 11.17
CA GLN A 75 -8.56 -8.09 12.10
C GLN A 75 -9.22 -6.74 12.41
N PHE A 76 -8.44 -5.69 12.60
CA PHE A 76 -8.95 -4.33 12.74
C PHE A 76 -9.80 -3.93 11.52
N VAL A 77 -9.27 -4.12 10.30
CA VAL A 77 -10.00 -3.80 9.06
C VAL A 77 -11.32 -4.55 8.97
N MET A 78 -11.30 -5.86 9.24
CA MET A 78 -12.50 -6.70 9.24
C MET A 78 -13.54 -6.21 10.25
N ASN A 79 -13.10 -5.83 11.45
CA ASN A 79 -13.98 -5.32 12.51
C ASN A 79 -14.62 -3.98 12.12
N GLU A 80 -13.85 -3.06 11.53
CA GLU A 80 -14.38 -1.78 11.04
C GLU A 80 -15.44 -1.99 9.94
N ILE A 81 -15.20 -2.92 9.00
CA ILE A 81 -16.21 -3.24 7.98
C ILE A 81 -17.50 -3.76 8.62
N VAL A 82 -17.41 -4.67 9.60
CA VAL A 82 -18.58 -5.25 10.29
C VAL A 82 -19.41 -4.16 10.99
N LYS A 83 -18.76 -3.16 11.60
CA LYS A 83 -19.46 -2.02 12.24
C LYS A 83 -20.32 -1.23 11.25
N LEU A 84 -19.92 -1.16 9.99
CA LEU A 84 -20.63 -0.45 8.93
C LEU A 84 -21.81 -1.24 8.31
N LYS A 85 -22.01 -2.51 8.68
CA LYS A 85 -23.09 -3.35 8.15
C LYS A 85 -24.27 -3.44 9.12
N ARG A 86 -25.46 -3.69 8.56
CA ARG A 86 -26.71 -3.86 9.31
C ARG A 86 -27.35 -5.22 9.02
N ASP A 87 -28.16 -5.67 9.97
CA ASP A 87 -29.05 -6.83 9.85
C ASP A 87 -28.36 -8.10 9.33
N GLU A 88 -29.00 -8.78 8.37
CA GLU A 88 -28.52 -10.00 7.74
C GLU A 88 -27.15 -9.85 7.09
N THR A 89 -26.85 -8.67 6.53
CA THR A 89 -25.52 -8.40 5.96
C THR A 89 -24.45 -8.41 7.04
N GLN A 90 -24.73 -7.82 8.20
CA GLN A 90 -23.80 -7.86 9.33
C GLN A 90 -23.58 -9.30 9.83
N ARG A 91 -24.64 -10.10 9.91
CA ARG A 91 -24.55 -11.51 10.30
C ARG A 91 -23.63 -12.29 9.36
N ARG A 92 -23.82 -12.14 8.03
CA ARG A 92 -22.97 -12.77 7.02
C ARG A 92 -21.50 -12.36 7.14
N TRP A 93 -21.24 -11.07 7.34
CA TRP A 93 -19.88 -10.58 7.55
C TRP A 93 -19.24 -11.13 8.82
N LYS A 94 -19.95 -11.16 9.96
CA LYS A 94 -19.47 -11.74 11.22
C LYS A 94 -19.07 -13.21 11.07
N THR A 95 -19.79 -13.98 10.26
CA THR A 95 -19.43 -15.36 9.94
C THR A 95 -18.25 -15.42 8.99
N ALA A 96 -18.25 -14.61 7.93
CA ALA A 96 -17.19 -14.63 6.91
C ALA A 96 -15.81 -14.28 7.47
N ILE A 97 -15.70 -13.27 8.34
CA ILE A 97 -14.41 -12.85 8.90
C ILE A 97 -13.81 -13.89 9.87
N LYS A 98 -14.62 -14.86 10.33
CA LYS A 98 -14.17 -15.98 11.18
C LYS A 98 -13.67 -17.18 10.36
N ASP A 99 -13.71 -17.11 9.04
CA ASP A 99 -13.16 -18.15 8.18
C ASP A 99 -11.68 -18.38 8.52
N LYS A 100 -11.31 -19.65 8.71
CA LYS A 100 -9.96 -20.08 9.08
C LYS A 100 -8.92 -19.73 8.02
N ALA A 101 -9.34 -19.57 6.76
CA ALA A 101 -8.45 -19.11 5.70
C ALA A 101 -7.79 -17.76 6.04
N PHE A 102 -8.49 -16.88 6.78
CA PHE A 102 -7.96 -15.58 7.20
C PHE A 102 -6.95 -15.66 8.34
N ASP A 103 -6.81 -16.78 9.04
CA ASP A 103 -5.96 -16.86 10.24
C ASP A 103 -4.50 -16.55 9.94
N SER A 104 -4.04 -16.86 8.71
CA SER A 104 -2.70 -16.54 8.24
C SER A 104 -2.40 -15.04 8.11
N ILE A 105 -3.43 -14.20 7.99
CA ILE A 105 -3.30 -12.74 7.85
C ILE A 105 -3.94 -11.96 8.98
N ARG A 106 -4.79 -12.58 9.81
CA ARG A 106 -5.65 -11.93 10.81
C ARG A 106 -4.90 -10.91 11.66
N HIS A 107 -3.74 -11.29 12.17
CA HIS A 107 -2.90 -10.46 13.04
C HIS A 107 -1.64 -9.93 12.35
N LEU A 108 -1.56 -10.08 11.03
CA LEU A 108 -0.46 -9.53 10.25
C LEU A 108 -0.67 -8.02 10.05
N PRO A 109 0.32 -7.16 10.35
CA PRO A 109 0.23 -5.75 10.05
C PRO A 109 0.01 -5.48 8.56
N LEU A 110 -0.83 -4.50 8.24
CA LEU A 110 -1.17 -4.12 6.86
C LEU A 110 0.09 -3.82 6.03
N LEU A 111 1.02 -3.03 6.57
CA LEU A 111 2.26 -2.64 5.90
C LEU A 111 3.27 -3.80 5.74
N GLU A 112 3.06 -4.93 6.40
CA GLU A 112 3.89 -6.13 6.30
C GLU A 112 3.28 -7.19 5.37
N THR A 113 2.12 -6.87 4.79
CA THR A 113 1.41 -7.82 3.95
C THR A 113 2.04 -7.89 2.58
N ARG A 114 2.52 -9.09 2.23
CA ARG A 114 3.06 -9.44 0.91
C ARG A 114 2.03 -10.21 0.09
N PRO A 115 2.13 -10.20 -1.25
CA PRO A 115 1.24 -10.94 -2.15
C PRO A 115 1.05 -12.41 -1.75
N GLU A 116 2.10 -13.09 -1.31
CA GLU A 116 2.10 -14.51 -0.96
C GLU A 116 1.16 -14.84 0.21
N HIS A 117 0.97 -13.89 1.14
CA HIS A 117 0.04 -14.07 2.24
C HIS A 117 -1.42 -14.11 1.73
N PHE A 118 -1.74 -13.29 0.72
CA PHE A 118 -3.05 -13.31 0.07
C PHE A 118 -3.23 -14.56 -0.78
N LEU A 119 -2.22 -14.96 -1.55
CA LEU A 119 -2.28 -16.18 -2.35
C LEU A 119 -2.52 -17.41 -1.47
N ARG A 120 -1.82 -17.54 -0.34
CA ARG A 120 -2.06 -18.61 0.63
C ARG A 120 -3.47 -18.58 1.22
N THR A 121 -3.99 -17.39 1.55
CA THR A 121 -5.37 -17.23 2.04
C THR A 121 -6.38 -17.70 0.98
N LEU A 122 -6.12 -17.40 -0.30
CA LEU A 122 -6.97 -17.82 -1.41
C LEU A 122 -6.89 -19.32 -1.68
N GLU A 123 -5.70 -19.92 -1.57
CA GLU A 123 -5.47 -21.37 -1.70
C GLU A 123 -6.19 -22.18 -0.60
N MET A 124 -6.20 -21.68 0.64
CA MET A 124 -6.89 -22.33 1.76
C MET A 124 -8.40 -22.07 1.79
N GLY A 125 -8.85 -21.02 1.10
CA GLY A 125 -10.22 -20.53 1.15
C GLY A 125 -11.15 -21.16 0.12
N LYS A 126 -12.39 -20.69 0.12
CA LYS A 126 -13.40 -20.97 -0.92
C LYS A 126 -13.64 -19.73 -1.77
N VAL A 127 -14.51 -19.85 -2.77
CA VAL A 127 -14.97 -18.71 -3.60
C VAL A 127 -15.46 -17.55 -2.73
N SER A 128 -16.17 -17.83 -1.63
CA SER A 128 -16.58 -16.81 -0.67
C SER A 128 -15.40 -16.07 -0.03
N THR A 129 -14.33 -16.78 0.33
CA THR A 129 -13.12 -16.20 0.91
C THR A 129 -12.49 -15.21 -0.07
N ASN A 130 -12.43 -15.55 -1.37
CA ASN A 130 -11.98 -14.62 -2.42
C ASN A 130 -12.83 -13.35 -2.46
N VAL A 131 -14.16 -13.49 -2.46
CA VAL A 131 -15.10 -12.35 -2.46
C VAL A 131 -14.85 -11.43 -1.25
N TYR A 132 -14.77 -11.98 -0.05
CA TYR A 132 -14.58 -11.19 1.16
C TYR A 132 -13.18 -10.60 1.25
N LEU A 133 -12.13 -11.35 0.91
CA LEU A 133 -10.75 -10.86 0.91
C LEU A 133 -10.58 -9.65 -0.03
N ARG A 134 -11.15 -9.72 -1.24
CA ARG A 134 -11.17 -8.58 -2.18
C ARG A 134 -11.84 -7.34 -1.57
N ARG A 135 -12.99 -7.53 -0.91
CA ARG A 135 -13.74 -6.43 -0.27
C ARG A 135 -12.97 -5.82 0.90
N ILE A 136 -12.32 -6.65 1.72
CA ILE A 136 -11.50 -6.22 2.84
C ILE A 136 -10.27 -5.46 2.34
N HIS A 137 -9.61 -5.97 1.30
CA HIS A 137 -8.46 -5.32 0.67
C HIS A 137 -8.81 -3.95 0.09
N ASN A 138 -9.91 -3.85 -0.68
CA ASN A 138 -10.36 -2.58 -1.25
C ASN A 138 -10.72 -1.56 -0.16
N PHE A 139 -11.41 -1.99 0.90
CA PHE A 139 -11.75 -1.10 2.01
C PHE A 139 -10.50 -0.51 2.68
N ALA A 140 -9.46 -1.31 2.91
CA ALA A 140 -8.20 -0.82 3.48
C ALA A 140 -7.47 0.19 2.56
N LEU A 141 -7.61 0.06 1.24
CA LEU A 141 -7.10 1.04 0.27
C LEU A 141 -7.92 2.34 0.31
N ASP A 142 -9.25 2.23 0.31
CA ASP A 142 -10.15 3.40 0.33
C ASP A 142 -9.98 4.24 1.61
N MET A 143 -9.66 3.59 2.73
CA MET A 143 -9.36 4.25 4.00
C MET A 143 -7.93 4.79 4.09
N THR A 144 -7.12 4.65 3.04
CA THR A 144 -5.68 5.03 2.99
C THR A 144 -4.81 4.33 4.03
N TRP A 145 -5.28 3.22 4.62
CA TRP A 145 -4.49 2.40 5.55
C TRP A 145 -3.51 1.50 4.83
N LEU A 146 -3.79 1.19 3.57
CA LEU A 146 -2.81 0.62 2.63
C LEU A 146 -2.36 1.70 1.65
N PRO A 147 -1.05 1.99 1.57
CA PRO A 147 -0.54 2.97 0.62
C PRO A 147 -0.54 2.47 -0.83
N TRP A 148 -0.57 1.15 -1.04
CA TRP A 148 -0.64 0.51 -2.36
C TRP A 148 -1.33 -0.86 -2.28
N PRO A 149 -1.87 -1.38 -3.40
CA PRO A 149 -2.52 -2.69 -3.41
C PRO A 149 -1.54 -3.83 -3.14
N VAL A 150 -1.91 -4.77 -2.26
CA VAL A 150 -1.19 -6.03 -2.02
C VAL A 150 -1.21 -6.90 -3.28
N LEU A 151 -2.37 -7.06 -3.92
CA LEU A 151 -2.51 -7.72 -5.21
C LEU A 151 -3.08 -6.76 -6.27
N PRO A 152 -2.42 -6.62 -7.44
CA PRO A 152 -2.98 -5.90 -8.57
C PRO A 152 -4.30 -6.53 -9.04
N LYS A 153 -5.26 -5.72 -9.52
CA LYS A 153 -6.60 -6.18 -9.94
C LYS A 153 -6.56 -7.42 -10.87
N LYS A 154 -5.60 -7.48 -11.80
CA LYS A 154 -5.42 -8.58 -12.77
C LYS A 154 -4.89 -9.89 -12.17
N ARG A 155 -4.39 -9.87 -10.93
CA ARG A 155 -3.79 -11.04 -10.26
C ARG A 155 -4.75 -11.76 -9.32
N TRP A 156 -5.96 -11.24 -9.15
CA TRP A 156 -6.96 -11.93 -8.36
C TRP A 156 -7.58 -13.09 -9.15
N PRO A 157 -7.75 -14.28 -8.55
CA PRO A 157 -8.37 -15.44 -9.22
C PRO A 157 -9.78 -15.10 -9.69
N GLU A 158 -10.16 -15.48 -10.91
CA GLU A 158 -11.51 -15.25 -11.42
C GLU A 158 -12.56 -15.76 -10.43
N MET A 159 -13.67 -15.03 -10.32
CA MET A 159 -14.76 -15.49 -9.47
C MET A 159 -15.57 -16.47 -10.31
N GLU A 160 -15.32 -17.76 -10.12
CA GLU A 160 -16.20 -18.79 -10.67
C GLU A 160 -17.60 -18.54 -10.11
N GLN A 161 -18.54 -18.23 -11.00
CA GLN A 161 -19.96 -18.22 -10.65
C GLN A 161 -20.37 -19.68 -10.46
N VAL A 162 -20.61 -20.07 -9.21
CA VAL A 162 -21.31 -21.31 -8.85
C VAL A 162 -22.80 -21.05 -8.88
#